data_AF-A0A1W9UJE8-F1
#
_entry.id   AF-A0A1W9UJE8-F1
#
_cell.length_a   1.000
_cell.length_b   1.000
_cell.length_c   1.000
_cell.angle_alpha   90.00
_cell.angle_beta   90.00
_cell.angle_gamma   90.00
#
_symmetry.space_group_name_H-M   'P 1'
#
loop_
_entity.id
_entity.type
_entity.pdbx_description
1 polymer ?
#
loop_
_entity_poly.entity_id
_entity_poly.type
_entity_poly.pdbx_seq_one_letter_code
_entity_poly.pdbx_strand_id
1 'polypeptide(L)'
;MFAAIAIMWISAIASAAVDNIPFTMAMIPVIVHLETQGVQTNILWWALALGVGFGGNGTPIGSTANVVVVAKSEQTDDPITFMRWIKSGTAAAVATLLVASVAILLFPHWLEGPYK
;
A
#
# COMPACT_ATOMS: atom_id res chain seq x y z
N MET A 1 5.36 -16.02 -3.70
CA MET A 1 5.69 -15.44 -2.38
C MET A 1 6.64 -14.24 -2.45
N PHE A 2 7.92 -14.40 -2.85
CA PHE A 2 8.87 -13.27 -2.88
C PHE A 2 8.42 -12.11 -3.77
N ALA A 3 7.85 -12.41 -4.94
CA ALA A 3 7.26 -11.40 -5.83
C ALA A 3 6.11 -10.63 -5.15
N ALA A 4 5.29 -11.29 -4.32
CA ALA A 4 4.21 -10.64 -3.59
C ALA A 4 4.75 -9.67 -2.53
N ILE A 5 5.74 -10.10 -1.73
CA ILE A 5 6.40 -9.22 -0.76
C ILE A 5 7.08 -8.03 -1.45
N ALA A 6 7.75 -8.28 -2.58
CA ALA A 6 8.38 -7.21 -3.37
C ALA A 6 7.34 -6.21 -3.91
N ILE A 7 6.26 -6.69 -4.54
CA ILE A 7 5.16 -5.84 -5.01
C ILE A 7 4.59 -5.03 -3.85
N MET A 8 4.34 -5.63 -2.70
CA MET A 8 3.77 -4.93 -1.55
C MET A 8 4.67 -3.77 -1.08
N TRP A 9 5.97 -4.02 -0.86
CA TRP A 9 6.88 -2.98 -0.38
C TRP A 9 7.19 -1.91 -1.43
N ILE A 10 7.35 -2.29 -2.71
CA ILE A 10 7.52 -1.32 -3.81
C ILE A 10 6.27 -0.44 -3.93
N SER A 11 5.09 -1.06 -3.90
CA SER A 11 3.82 -0.35 -3.94
C SER A 11 3.64 0.56 -2.76
N ALA A 12 4.07 0.14 -1.57
CA ALA A 12 3.97 0.95 -0.38
C ALA A 12 4.84 2.20 -0.43
N ILE A 13 6.10 2.06 -0.85
CA ILE A 13 7.04 3.18 -0.98
C ILE A 13 6.57 4.14 -2.07
N ALA A 14 6.16 3.61 -3.23
CA ALA A 14 5.69 4.42 -4.33
C ALA A 14 4.37 5.14 -3.98
N SER A 15 3.43 4.45 -3.33
CA SER A 15 2.16 5.03 -2.88
C SER A 15 2.33 6.01 -1.72
N ALA A 16 3.45 5.98 -1.00
CA ALA A 16 3.78 7.03 -0.04
C ALA A 16 4.16 8.34 -0.74
N ALA A 17 4.63 8.29 -2.00
CA ALA A 17 4.98 9.48 -2.79
C ALA A 17 3.87 9.91 -3.76
N VAL A 18 3.06 8.96 -4.23
CA VAL A 18 1.98 9.14 -5.21
C VAL A 18 0.69 8.62 -4.62
N ASP A 19 -0.45 9.26 -4.88
CA ASP A 19 -1.74 8.77 -4.40
C ASP A 19 -1.97 7.29 -4.75
N ASN A 20 -2.61 6.56 -3.82
CA ASN A 20 -2.84 5.12 -3.97
C ASN A 20 -3.69 4.75 -5.20
N ILE A 21 -4.61 5.61 -5.65
CA ILE A 21 -5.45 5.35 -6.82
C ILE A 21 -4.64 5.33 -8.13
N PRO A 22 -3.91 6.40 -8.53
CA PRO A 22 -3.12 6.39 -9.76
C PRO A 22 -2.02 5.36 -9.74
N PHE A 23 -1.38 5.10 -8.59
CA PHE A 23 -0.37 4.04 -8.52
C PHE A 23 -0.99 2.65 -8.73
N THR A 24 -2.14 2.36 -8.12
CA THR A 24 -2.86 1.10 -8.34
C THR A 24 -3.21 0.94 -9.83
N MET A 25 -3.74 1.98 -10.47
CA MET A 25 -4.06 1.96 -11.91
C MET A 25 -2.83 1.63 -12.77
N ALA A 26 -1.66 2.17 -12.43
CA ALA A 26 -0.41 1.86 -13.14
C ALA A 26 0.05 0.41 -12.97
N MET A 27 -0.25 -0.22 -11.83
CA MET A 27 0.16 -1.60 -11.53
C MET A 27 -0.81 -2.66 -12.08
N ILE A 28 -2.08 -2.33 -12.31
CA ILE A 28 -3.05 -3.25 -12.93
C ILE A 28 -2.50 -3.89 -14.22
N PRO A 29 -2.04 -3.15 -15.24
CA PRO A 29 -1.54 -3.77 -16.46
C PRO A 29 -0.28 -4.61 -16.23
N VAL A 30 0.53 -4.29 -15.23
CA VAL A 30 1.71 -5.08 -14.86
C VAL A 30 1.29 -6.45 -14.33
N ILE A 31 0.33 -6.50 -13.39
CA ILE A 31 -0.15 -7.77 -12.83
C ILE A 31 -0.89 -8.60 -13.90
N VAL A 32 -1.75 -7.97 -14.71
CA VAL A 32 -2.42 -8.65 -15.83
C VAL A 32 -1.41 -9.23 -16.82
N HIS A 33 -0.33 -8.50 -17.12
CA HIS A 33 0.71 -9.03 -18.01
C HIS A 33 1.39 -10.28 -17.41
N LEU A 34 1.70 -10.26 -16.11
CA LEU A 34 2.26 -11.44 -15.44
C LEU A 34 1.30 -12.65 -15.49
N GLU A 35 -0.01 -12.41 -15.40
CA GLU A 35 -1.03 -13.45 -15.56
C GLU A 35 -0.93 -14.11 -16.94
N THR A 36 -0.76 -13.32 -18.01
CA THR A 36 -0.60 -13.86 -19.38
C THR A 36 0.66 -14.72 -19.56
N GLN A 37 1.65 -14.56 -18.67
CA GLN A 37 2.86 -15.39 -18.64
C GLN A 37 2.71 -16.65 -17.77
N GLY A 38 1.51 -16.92 -17.25
CA GLY A 38 1.22 -18.08 -16.39
C GLY A 38 1.63 -17.88 -14.92
N VAL A 39 1.89 -16.64 -14.49
CA VAL A 39 2.15 -16.34 -13.07
C VAL A 39 0.83 -16.33 -12.32
N GLN A 40 0.78 -17.00 -11.17
CA GLN A 40 -0.38 -16.92 -10.28
C GLN A 40 -0.48 -15.52 -9.65
N THR A 41 -1.50 -14.76 -10.04
CA THR A 41 -1.62 -13.33 -9.70
C THR A 41 -2.49 -13.03 -8.48
N ASN A 42 -3.32 -13.95 -8.00
CA ASN A 42 -4.22 -13.73 -6.85
C ASN A 42 -3.49 -13.17 -5.62
N ILE A 43 -2.34 -13.77 -5.26
CA ILE A 43 -1.53 -13.28 -4.15
C ILE A 43 -0.86 -11.93 -4.44
N LEU A 44 -0.63 -11.59 -5.72
CA LEU A 44 -0.07 -10.31 -6.14
C LEU A 44 -1.10 -9.18 -6.05
N TRP A 45 -2.39 -9.46 -6.30
CA TRP A 45 -3.48 -8.51 -6.11
C TRP A 45 -3.63 -8.12 -4.64
N TRP A 46 -3.58 -9.10 -3.73
CA TRP A 46 -3.57 -8.82 -2.29
C TRP A 46 -2.32 -8.04 -1.86
N ALA A 47 -1.15 -8.41 -2.36
CA ALA A 47 0.09 -7.68 -2.09
C ALA A 47 0.02 -6.22 -2.55
N LEU A 48 -0.52 -5.96 -3.74
CA LEU A 48 -0.73 -4.61 -4.25
C LEU A 48 -1.68 -3.83 -3.32
N ALA A 49 -2.85 -4.39 -3.01
CA ALA A 49 -3.86 -3.75 -2.17
C ALA A 49 -3.32 -3.40 -0.77
N LEU A 50 -2.62 -4.34 -0.12
CA LEU A 50 -2.00 -4.13 1.19
C LEU A 50 -0.86 -3.09 1.09
N GLY A 51 -0.06 -3.16 0.03
CA GLY A 51 1.05 -2.25 -0.22
C GLY A 51 0.58 -0.80 -0.37
N VAL A 52 -0.28 -0.53 -1.34
CA VAL A 52 -0.80 0.84 -1.60
C VAL A 52 -1.67 1.35 -0.45
N GLY A 53 -2.49 0.48 0.15
CA GLY A 53 -3.40 0.86 1.23
C GLY A 53 -2.66 1.25 2.50
N PHE A 54 -1.65 0.48 2.90
CA PHE A 54 -0.86 0.79 4.08
C PHE A 54 0.23 1.82 3.83
N GLY A 55 0.93 1.72 2.70
CA GLY A 55 1.99 2.65 2.32
C GLY A 55 1.51 4.07 2.06
N GLY A 56 0.30 4.26 1.52
CA GLY A 56 -0.30 5.58 1.32
C GLY A 56 -0.42 6.41 2.61
N ASN A 57 -0.44 5.78 3.78
CA ASN A 57 -0.43 6.48 5.08
C ASN A 57 0.94 7.03 5.48
N GLY A 58 2.00 6.61 4.79
CA GLY A 58 3.38 6.99 5.10
C GLY A 58 3.63 8.49 4.99
N THR A 59 2.88 9.20 4.13
CA THR A 59 2.96 10.66 3.97
C THR A 59 1.58 11.31 3.89
N PRO A 60 1.50 12.64 4.11
CA PRO A 60 0.27 13.40 3.90
C PRO A 60 -0.30 13.37 2.48
N ILE A 61 0.53 13.11 1.46
CA ILE A 61 0.13 13.18 0.05
C ILE A 61 -0.14 11.81 -0.58
N GLY A 62 0.17 10.72 0.15
CA GLY A 62 0.00 9.36 -0.34
C GLY A 62 -1.45 8.89 -0.46
N SER A 63 -2.40 9.66 0.07
CA SER A 63 -3.82 9.50 -0.25
C SER A 63 -4.58 10.82 -0.17
N THR A 64 -5.64 10.95 -0.98
CA THR A 64 -6.61 12.05 -0.90
C THR A 64 -7.18 12.23 0.51
N ALA A 65 -7.43 11.14 1.25
CA ALA A 65 -7.94 11.22 2.63
C ALA A 65 -6.94 11.90 3.58
N ASN A 66 -5.64 11.64 3.43
CA ASN A 66 -4.61 12.27 4.24
C ASN A 66 -4.54 13.79 3.97
N VAL A 67 -4.62 14.17 2.69
CA VAL A 67 -4.66 15.59 2.29
C VAL A 67 -5.87 16.29 2.89
N VAL A 68 -7.05 15.64 2.90
CA VAL A 68 -8.26 16.19 3.52
C VAL A 68 -8.09 16.37 5.03
N VAL A 69 -7.47 15.42 5.73
CA VAL A 69 -7.19 15.53 7.17
C VAL A 69 -6.24 16.70 7.45
N VAL A 70 -5.17 16.84 6.68
CA VAL A 70 -4.24 17.97 6.83
C VAL A 70 -4.94 19.30 6.56
N ALA A 71 -5.66 19.42 5.44
CA ALA A 71 -6.42 20.62 5.09
C ALA A 71 -7.48 20.98 6.14
N LYS A 72 -8.11 19.98 6.78
CA LYS A 72 -9.06 20.23 7.87
C LYS A 72 -8.35 20.69 9.14
N SER A 73 -7.16 20.16 9.43
CA SER A 73 -6.37 20.54 10.61
C SER A 73 -5.88 21.99 10.56
N GLU A 74 -5.71 22.57 9.36
CA GLU A 74 -5.37 23.99 9.18
C GLU A 74 -6.42 24.96 9.76
N GLN A 75 -7.65 24.48 10.03
CA GLN A 75 -8.73 25.26 10.64
C GLN A 75 -8.74 25.16 12.17
N THR A 76 -7.72 24.55 12.78
CA THR A 76 -7.60 24.36 14.23
C THR A 76 -6.40 25.13 14.80
N ASP A 77 -6.34 25.30 16.11
CA ASP A 77 -5.23 25.98 16.79
C ASP A 77 -3.91 25.16 16.76
N ASP A 78 -3.95 23.87 16.39
CA ASP A 78 -2.79 22.97 16.33
C ASP A 78 -2.76 22.16 15.01
N PRO A 79 -2.38 22.80 13.87
CA PRO A 79 -2.40 22.16 12.57
C PRO A 79 -1.36 21.04 12.44
N ILE A 80 -1.69 20.03 11.64
CA ILE A 80 -0.80 18.89 11.39
C ILE A 80 0.26 19.31 10.37
N THR A 81 1.50 19.45 10.83
CA THR A 81 2.63 19.68 9.94
C THR A 81 3.04 18.41 9.21
N PHE A 82 3.67 18.57 8.05
CA PHE A 82 4.20 17.45 7.26
C PHE A 82 5.13 16.54 8.08
N MET A 83 6.02 17.14 8.88
CA MET A 83 6.96 16.38 9.73
C MET A 83 6.26 15.68 10.90
N ARG A 84 5.18 16.27 11.45
CA ARG A 84 4.36 15.60 12.47
C ARG A 84 3.68 14.36 11.89
N TRP A 85 3.15 14.46 10.68
CA TRP A 85 2.56 13.31 9.99
C TRP A 85 3.61 12.24 9.69
N ILE A 86 4.76 12.57 9.10
CA ILE A 86 5.77 11.57 8.75
C ILE A 86 6.17 10.73 9.97
N LYS A 87 6.36 11.34 11.14
CA LYS A 87 6.73 10.60 12.36
C LYS A 87 5.69 9.53 12.75
N SER A 88 4.41 9.85 12.72
CA SER A 88 3.35 8.92 13.13
C SER A 88 2.85 8.04 11.98
N GLY A 89 2.59 8.63 10.82
CA GLY A 89 2.10 7.98 9.61
C GLY A 89 3.08 6.97 9.03
N THR A 90 4.37 7.31 8.91
CA THR A 90 5.38 6.34 8.45
C THR A 90 5.56 5.20 9.45
N ALA A 91 5.54 5.48 10.77
CA ALA A 91 5.62 4.44 11.78
C ALA A 91 4.42 3.48 11.72
N ALA A 92 3.20 4.02 11.57
CA ALA A 92 1.99 3.22 11.41
C ALA A 92 2.02 2.39 10.12
N ALA A 93 2.44 2.98 8.99
CA ALA A 93 2.57 2.30 7.71
C ALA A 93 3.57 1.14 7.78
N VAL A 94 4.74 1.35 8.39
CA VAL A 94 5.73 0.28 8.56
C VAL A 94 5.18 -0.85 9.44
N ALA A 95 4.52 -0.51 10.55
CA ALA A 95 3.94 -1.51 11.44
C ALA A 95 2.88 -2.38 10.72
N THR A 96 1.97 -1.76 9.96
CA THR A 96 0.95 -2.50 9.22
C THR A 96 1.54 -3.28 8.04
N LEU A 97 2.58 -2.79 7.37
CA LEU A 97 3.31 -3.52 6.32
C LEU A 97 4.05 -4.74 6.87
N LEU A 98 4.59 -4.67 8.09
CA LEU A 98 5.19 -5.82 8.75
C LEU A 98 4.13 -6.88 9.08
N VAL A 99 2.99 -6.48 9.62
CA VAL A 99 1.85 -7.39 9.85
C VAL A 99 1.37 -8.01 8.53
N ALA A 100 1.26 -7.22 7.46
CA ALA A 100 0.90 -7.69 6.13
C ALA A 100 1.94 -8.68 5.56
N SER A 101 3.23 -8.40 5.77
CA SER A 101 4.33 -9.30 5.37
C SER A 101 4.18 -10.66 6.05
N VAL A 102 3.92 -10.66 7.36
CA VAL A 102 3.67 -11.89 8.13
C VAL A 102 2.41 -12.60 7.62
N ALA A 103 1.33 -11.88 7.35
CA ALA A 103 0.09 -12.47 6.82
C ALA A 103 0.30 -13.15 5.46
N ILE A 104 1.04 -12.52 4.54
CA ILE A 104 1.38 -13.10 3.23
C ILE A 104 2.22 -14.38 3.39
N LEU A 105 3.16 -14.39 4.35
CA LEU A 105 4.03 -15.54 4.59
C LEU A 105 3.30 -16.72 5.27
N LEU A 106 2.36 -16.43 6.17
CA LEU A 106 1.63 -17.45 6.95
C LEU A 106 0.40 -18.00 6.22
N PHE A 107 -0.26 -17.18 5.39
CA PHE A 107 -1.53 -17.54 4.75
C PHE A 107 -1.48 -17.52 3.20
N PRO A 108 -0.43 -18.03 2.53
CA PRO A 108 -0.32 -17.93 1.07
C PRO A 108 -1.45 -18.66 0.35
N HIS A 109 -1.83 -19.86 0.81
CA HIS A 109 -2.90 -20.64 0.19
C HIS A 109 -4.28 -20.00 0.30
N TRP A 110 -4.53 -19.22 1.35
CA TRP A 110 -5.78 -18.49 1.50
C TRP A 110 -5.84 -17.31 0.53
N LEU A 111 -4.71 -16.61 0.36
CA LEU A 111 -4.57 -15.46 -0.55
C LEU A 111 -4.51 -15.86 -2.03
N GLU A 112 -4.03 -17.07 -2.34
CA GLU A 112 -4.05 -17.64 -3.68
C GLU A 112 -5.46 -18.03 -4.14
N GLY A 113 -6.39 -18.22 -3.19
CA GLY A 113 -7.78 -18.60 -3.48
C GLY A 113 -7.94 -20.06 -3.96
N PRO A 114 -9.18 -20.56 -4.07
CA PRO A 114 -9.45 -21.95 -4.44
C PRO A 114 -9.24 -22.25 -5.94
N TYR A 115 -9.06 -21.21 -6.75
CA TYR A 115 -8.88 -21.34 -8.20
C TYR A 115 -7.38 -21.26 -8.52
N LYS A 116 -6.80 -22.43 -8.83
CA LYS A 116 -5.49 -22.57 -9.48
C LYS A 116 -5.65 -22.55 -10.99
#